data_AF-A0A959W857-F1
#
_entry.id   AF-A0A959W857-F1
#
_cell.length_a   1.000
_cell.length_b   1.000
_cell.length_c   1.000
_cell.angle_alpha   90.00
_cell.angle_beta   90.00
_cell.angle_gamma   90.00
#
_symmetry.space_group_name_H-M   'P 1'
#
loop_
_entity.id
_entity.type
_entity.pdbx_description
1 polymer ?
#
loop_
_entity_poly.entity_id
_entity_poly.type
_entity_poly.pdbx_seq_one_letter_code
_entity_poly.pdbx_strand_id
1 'polypeptide(L)'
;MRRIRFALTGAAMICAAVILPAAASADCSLTTGNNGGDTDYLSGGTTRTISGHFAPAMNGKFIQIPFEVGTGIKGIKIRYCFAKPSGADSDDSPTLDLGVYGAKPAGQDEWTQAERRGWSGSALRTIGIGENGYSDPATYQAGRKNYVPGRTTRAYRPGPINPGQWAVEFGAGWIDPDGAGVDWKLEITTSTDSHWSDDPFVPDPYTPYVANPNPGWYTGDMHVHGEMEPGNATMRQTMDLGFGALPTGNGLDFMTLVDHNNDNSRGLLGDGQYRYPGKLVIPGVEVTTYNGHWNA
;
A
#
# COMPACT_ATOMS: atom_id res chain seq x y z
N MET A 1 -44.29 -45.47 -36.86
CA MET A 1 -43.14 -44.77 -36.23
C MET A 1 -43.46 -43.28 -36.19
N ARG A 2 -43.79 -42.74 -35.01
CA ARG A 2 -44.10 -41.33 -34.79
C ARG A 2 -42.81 -40.50 -34.85
N ARG A 3 -42.74 -39.53 -35.77
CA ARG A 3 -41.66 -38.52 -35.81
C ARG A 3 -42.05 -37.36 -34.89
N ILE A 4 -41.36 -37.23 -33.76
CA ILE A 4 -41.48 -36.09 -32.85
C ILE A 4 -40.56 -34.98 -33.38
N ARG A 5 -41.13 -33.81 -33.68
CA ARG A 5 -40.39 -32.58 -33.98
C ARG A 5 -40.18 -31.85 -32.66
N PHE A 6 -38.92 -31.62 -32.27
CA PHE A 6 -38.60 -30.68 -31.20
C PHE A 6 -38.61 -29.26 -31.77
N ALA A 7 -39.43 -28.39 -31.19
CA ALA A 7 -39.36 -26.95 -31.40
C ALA A 7 -38.31 -26.38 -30.43
N LEU A 8 -37.26 -25.73 -30.96
CA LEU A 8 -36.41 -24.86 -30.15
C LEU A 8 -37.15 -23.52 -29.98
N THR A 9 -37.69 -23.27 -28.79
CA THR A 9 -38.07 -21.94 -28.35
C THR A 9 -36.81 -21.19 -27.92
N GLY A 10 -36.42 -20.18 -28.69
CA GLY A 10 -35.37 -19.24 -28.31
C GLY A 10 -35.83 -18.44 -27.08
N ALA A 11 -35.11 -18.59 -25.97
CA ALA A 11 -35.26 -17.70 -24.82
C ALA A 11 -34.49 -16.41 -25.12
N ALA A 12 -35.21 -15.31 -25.30
CA ALA A 12 -34.62 -13.99 -25.33
C ALA A 12 -34.03 -13.69 -23.94
N MET A 13 -32.70 -13.54 -23.86
CA MET A 13 -32.03 -13.02 -22.67
C MET A 13 -32.47 -11.57 -22.48
N ILE A 14 -33.36 -11.36 -21.51
CA ILE A 14 -33.66 -10.04 -20.98
C ILE A 14 -32.45 -9.64 -20.14
N CYS A 15 -31.62 -8.72 -20.65
CA CYS A 15 -30.65 -8.00 -19.85
C CYS A 15 -31.41 -7.21 -18.79
N ALA A 16 -31.54 -7.78 -17.59
CA ALA A 16 -31.89 -7.02 -16.42
C ALA A 16 -30.73 -6.06 -16.12
N ALA A 17 -30.89 -4.79 -16.50
CA ALA A 17 -30.06 -3.73 -15.96
C ALA A 17 -30.29 -3.73 -14.44
N VAL A 18 -29.31 -4.24 -13.69
CA VAL A 18 -29.27 -4.06 -12.24
C VAL A 18 -29.13 -2.56 -12.02
N ILE A 19 -30.24 -1.92 -11.65
CA ILE A 19 -30.23 -0.57 -11.11
C ILE A 19 -29.53 -0.72 -9.76
N LEU A 20 -28.22 -0.44 -9.74
CA LEU A 20 -27.49 -0.27 -8.48
C LEU A 20 -28.24 0.83 -7.70
N PRO A 21 -28.71 0.58 -6.47
CA PRO A 21 -29.25 1.64 -5.65
C PRO A 21 -28.18 2.73 -5.58
N ALA A 22 -28.60 4.00 -5.67
CA ALA A 22 -27.73 5.16 -5.52
C ALA A 22 -26.78 4.89 -4.35
N ALA A 23 -25.48 4.76 -4.64
CA ALA A 23 -24.50 4.32 -3.66
C ALA A 23 -24.69 5.15 -2.40
N ALA A 24 -25.01 4.50 -1.28
CA ALA A 24 -24.96 5.14 0.02
C ALA A 24 -23.58 5.77 0.13
N SER A 25 -23.50 7.10 0.05
CA SER A 25 -22.22 7.76 0.21
C SER A 25 -21.84 7.56 1.66
N ALA A 26 -20.78 6.81 1.94
CA ALA A 26 -20.31 6.59 3.30
C ALA A 26 -20.32 7.93 4.06
N ASP A 27 -21.02 7.97 5.19
CA ASP A 27 -21.03 9.12 6.09
C ASP A 27 -19.71 9.13 6.88
N CYS A 28 -18.65 9.44 6.14
CA CYS A 28 -17.29 9.53 6.62
C CYS A 28 -16.59 10.70 5.95
N SER A 29 -15.66 11.28 6.69
CA SER A 29 -14.81 12.36 6.22
C SER A 29 -13.52 11.81 5.64
N LEU A 30 -13.24 12.14 4.38
CA LEU A 30 -11.93 11.89 3.79
C LEU A 30 -10.91 12.77 4.50
N THR A 31 -9.97 12.15 5.21
CA THR A 31 -8.90 12.90 5.84
C THR A 31 -8.05 13.58 4.77
N THR A 32 -7.56 14.77 5.07
CA THR A 32 -6.70 15.53 4.15
C THR A 32 -5.22 15.13 4.26
N GLY A 33 -4.88 14.44 5.34
CA GLY A 33 -3.58 13.83 5.65
C GLY A 33 -3.72 12.89 6.86
N ASN A 34 -2.64 12.20 7.26
CA ASN A 34 -2.61 11.40 8.49
C ASN A 34 -1.96 12.21 9.63
N ASN A 35 -2.62 13.31 10.00
CA ASN A 35 -2.14 14.36 10.93
C ASN A 35 -1.09 15.34 10.35
N GLY A 36 -0.91 15.35 9.02
CA GLY A 36 -0.15 16.39 8.32
C GLY A 36 -0.97 17.66 8.11
N GLY A 37 -0.32 18.83 8.15
CA GLY A 37 -0.98 20.14 8.02
C GLY A 37 -1.21 20.60 6.58
N ASP A 38 -0.54 19.99 5.61
CA ASP A 38 -0.63 20.39 4.21
C ASP A 38 -1.64 19.50 3.45
N THR A 39 -2.68 20.15 2.95
CA THR A 39 -3.84 19.51 2.32
C THR A 39 -3.88 19.76 0.82
N ASP A 40 -2.86 20.42 0.27
CA ASP A 40 -2.89 20.97 -1.07
C ASP A 40 -3.34 19.95 -2.11
N TYR A 41 -4.16 20.46 -3.02
CA TYR A 41 -4.70 19.70 -4.14
C TYR A 41 -3.61 19.51 -5.17
N LEU A 42 -3.58 18.30 -5.73
CA LEU A 42 -2.89 18.05 -6.99
C LEU A 42 -3.50 18.94 -8.08
N SER A 43 -2.66 19.59 -8.86
CA SER A 43 -3.08 20.48 -9.94
C SER A 43 -2.90 19.79 -11.30
N GLY A 44 -3.72 20.20 -12.29
CA GLY A 44 -3.56 19.78 -13.68
C GLY A 44 -3.92 18.33 -14.03
N GLY A 45 -4.49 17.54 -13.12
CA GLY A 45 -5.06 16.23 -13.40
C GLY A 45 -6.57 16.14 -13.11
N THR A 46 -7.05 14.94 -12.80
CA THR A 46 -8.48 14.67 -12.53
C THR A 46 -8.69 14.13 -11.12
N THR A 47 -9.77 14.55 -10.47
CA THR A 47 -10.28 13.92 -9.24
C THR A 47 -11.44 12.99 -9.56
N ARG A 48 -11.40 11.77 -9.03
CA ARG A 48 -12.49 10.79 -9.08
C ARG A 48 -12.79 10.31 -7.66
N THR A 49 -14.07 10.34 -7.30
CA THR A 49 -14.57 9.72 -6.08
C THR A 49 -15.36 8.46 -6.43
N ILE A 50 -15.06 7.37 -5.73
CA ILE A 50 -15.74 6.08 -5.81
C ILE A 50 -16.26 5.78 -4.41
N SER A 51 -17.52 5.38 -4.30
CA SER A 51 -18.10 4.93 -3.04
C SER A 51 -18.70 3.56 -3.22
N GLY A 52 -18.79 2.82 -2.13
CA GLY A 52 -19.41 1.50 -2.14
C GLY A 52 -19.69 0.99 -0.75
N HIS A 53 -20.19 -0.23 -0.71
CA HIS A 53 -20.54 -0.95 0.49
C HIS A 53 -19.91 -2.35 0.43
N PHE A 54 -19.20 -2.74 1.48
CA PHE A 54 -18.74 -4.11 1.67
C PHE A 54 -19.63 -4.83 2.67
N ALA A 55 -20.36 -5.82 2.19
CA ALA A 55 -21.16 -6.71 3.03
C ALA A 55 -20.26 -7.56 3.96
N PRO A 56 -20.79 -8.12 5.06
CA PRO A 56 -20.05 -8.97 5.98
C PRO A 56 -19.25 -10.11 5.33
N ALA A 57 -19.75 -10.67 4.22
CA ALA A 57 -19.08 -11.70 3.44
C ALA A 57 -17.71 -11.28 2.84
N MET A 58 -17.41 -9.98 2.81
CA MET A 58 -16.12 -9.45 2.39
C MET A 58 -15.06 -9.48 3.49
N ASN A 59 -15.41 -9.85 4.72
CA ASN A 59 -14.45 -10.02 5.81
C ASN A 59 -13.32 -10.98 5.41
N GLY A 60 -12.07 -10.56 5.65
CA GLY A 60 -10.89 -11.34 5.31
C GLY A 60 -10.59 -11.43 3.79
N LYS A 61 -11.07 -10.48 2.97
CA LYS A 61 -10.82 -10.44 1.52
C LYS A 61 -9.94 -9.25 1.13
N PHE A 62 -9.24 -9.40 0.01
CA PHE A 62 -8.54 -8.31 -0.68
C PHE A 62 -9.34 -7.94 -1.93
N ILE A 63 -9.75 -6.68 -2.05
CA ILE A 63 -10.64 -6.20 -3.10
C ILE A 63 -9.92 -5.12 -3.91
N GLN A 64 -9.68 -5.40 -5.20
CA GLN A 64 -9.06 -4.45 -6.14
C GLN A 64 -10.13 -3.59 -6.84
N ILE A 65 -10.05 -2.28 -6.65
CA ILE A 65 -10.93 -1.27 -7.24
C ILE A 65 -10.18 -0.57 -8.38
N PRO A 66 -10.57 -0.81 -9.65
CA PRO A 66 -9.86 -0.28 -10.80
C PRO A 66 -10.13 1.21 -11.04
N PHE A 67 -9.12 1.92 -11.54
CA PHE A 67 -9.24 3.29 -12.02
C PHE A 67 -8.28 3.56 -13.19
N GLU A 68 -8.63 4.51 -14.05
CA GLU A 68 -7.83 4.85 -15.23
C GLU A 68 -6.86 6.00 -14.92
N VAL A 69 -5.63 5.87 -15.40
CA VAL A 69 -4.60 6.90 -15.33
C VAL A 69 -4.24 7.33 -16.75
N GLY A 70 -4.36 8.64 -17.02
CA GLY A 70 -4.02 9.23 -18.31
C GLY A 70 -2.51 9.38 -18.54
N THR A 71 -2.15 9.86 -19.74
CA THR A 71 -0.77 10.18 -20.08
C THR A 71 -0.29 11.47 -19.39
N GLY A 72 1.00 11.56 -19.07
CA GLY A 72 1.62 12.78 -18.53
C GLY A 72 1.40 13.02 -17.04
N ILE A 73 0.72 12.10 -16.34
CA ILE A 73 0.58 12.15 -14.89
C ILE A 73 1.94 11.97 -14.22
N LYS A 74 2.21 12.80 -13.21
CA LYS A 74 3.44 12.85 -12.42
C LYS A 74 3.26 12.36 -10.99
N GLY A 75 2.04 12.49 -10.46
CA GLY A 75 1.70 12.06 -9.12
C GLY A 75 0.24 11.69 -8.96
N ILE A 76 -0.05 10.87 -7.96
CA ILE A 76 -1.39 10.44 -7.57
C ILE A 76 -1.54 10.60 -6.06
N LYS A 77 -2.61 11.24 -5.63
CA LYS A 77 -3.04 11.34 -4.23
C LYS A 77 -4.22 10.42 -4.05
N ILE A 78 -4.12 9.50 -3.11
CA ILE A 78 -5.19 8.55 -2.80
C ILE A 78 -5.59 8.77 -1.35
N ARG A 79 -6.88 8.93 -1.13
CA ARG A 79 -7.43 9.00 0.23
C ARG A 79 -8.72 8.21 0.34
N TYR A 80 -8.96 7.64 1.50
CA TYR A 80 -10.19 6.91 1.76
C TYR A 80 -10.68 7.11 3.19
N CYS A 81 -11.96 6.86 3.35
CA CYS A 81 -12.61 6.75 4.64
C CYS A 81 -13.68 5.67 4.58
N PHE A 82 -14.13 5.24 5.75
CA PHE A 82 -15.26 4.35 5.88
C PHE A 82 -16.05 4.68 7.13
N ALA A 83 -17.35 4.39 7.09
CA ALA A 83 -18.25 4.66 8.20
C ALA A 83 -17.91 3.73 9.37
N LYS A 84 -17.85 4.30 10.58
CA LYS A 84 -17.85 3.50 11.81
C LYS A 84 -19.30 3.31 12.24
N PRO A 85 -19.73 2.08 12.60
CA PRO A 85 -21.06 1.88 13.15
C PRO A 85 -21.28 2.76 14.38
N SER A 86 -22.42 3.44 14.46
CA SER A 86 -22.77 4.28 15.61
C SER A 86 -23.01 3.40 16.83
N GLY A 87 -22.25 3.62 17.91
CA GLY A 87 -22.44 2.92 19.19
C GLY A 87 -21.77 1.54 19.30
N ALA A 88 -20.91 1.16 18.35
CA ALA A 88 -20.06 -0.02 18.47
C ALA A 88 -18.96 0.21 19.53
N ASP A 89 -18.66 -0.82 20.32
CA ASP A 89 -17.47 -0.85 21.17
C ASP A 89 -16.20 -0.75 20.30
N SER A 90 -15.07 -0.31 20.87
CA SER A 90 -13.82 -0.10 20.11
C SER A 90 -13.38 -1.32 19.30
N ASP A 91 -13.74 -2.51 19.78
CA ASP A 91 -13.30 -3.81 19.28
C ASP A 91 -14.10 -4.27 18.04
N ASP A 92 -15.24 -3.62 17.73
CA ASP A 92 -16.08 -3.90 16.56
C ASP A 92 -15.89 -2.89 15.41
N SER A 93 -14.87 -2.02 15.52
CA SER A 93 -14.59 -1.04 14.47
C SER A 93 -14.09 -1.75 13.19
N PRO A 94 -14.68 -1.49 12.01
CA PRO A 94 -14.20 -2.07 10.78
C PRO A 94 -12.76 -1.65 10.49
N THR A 95 -12.00 -2.55 9.89
CA THR A 95 -10.63 -2.30 9.45
C THR A 95 -10.54 -2.54 7.95
N LEU A 96 -10.33 -1.45 7.21
CA LEU A 96 -9.90 -1.50 5.82
C LEU A 96 -8.43 -1.09 5.74
N ASP A 97 -7.63 -1.91 5.06
CA ASP A 97 -6.22 -1.71 4.74
C ASP A 97 -6.06 -1.08 3.34
N LEU A 98 -4.91 -0.47 3.04
CA LEU A 98 -4.65 0.19 1.77
C LEU A 98 -3.45 -0.40 1.01
N GLY A 99 -3.73 -1.00 -0.15
CA GLY A 99 -2.75 -1.36 -1.16
C GLY A 99 -2.94 -0.55 -2.45
N VAL A 100 -1.89 -0.44 -3.28
CA VAL A 100 -1.97 0.19 -4.61
C VAL A 100 -1.15 -0.61 -5.60
N TYR A 101 -1.72 -0.80 -6.79
CA TYR A 101 -1.08 -1.44 -7.94
C TYR A 101 -0.97 -0.43 -9.09
N GLY A 102 0.16 -0.50 -9.79
CA GLY A 102 0.45 0.27 -10.99
C GLY A 102 -0.38 -0.16 -12.20
N ALA A 103 -0.05 0.39 -13.36
CA ALA A 103 -0.70 0.05 -14.61
C ALA A 103 -0.61 -1.46 -14.88
N LYS A 104 -1.76 -2.10 -15.09
CA LYS A 104 -1.86 -3.51 -15.47
C LYS A 104 -1.31 -3.71 -16.88
N PRO A 105 -0.54 -4.79 -17.13
CA PRO A 105 -0.13 -5.14 -18.48
C PRO A 105 -1.33 -5.38 -19.40
N ALA A 106 -1.22 -4.98 -20.67
CA ALA A 106 -2.30 -5.16 -21.63
C ALA A 106 -2.69 -6.65 -21.78
N GLY A 107 -4.00 -6.93 -21.75
CA GLY A 107 -4.53 -8.29 -21.89
C GLY A 107 -4.53 -9.14 -20.62
N GLN A 108 -4.17 -8.58 -19.47
CA GLN A 108 -4.32 -9.24 -18.17
C GLN A 108 -5.64 -8.84 -17.50
N ASP A 109 -6.28 -9.80 -16.85
CA ASP A 109 -7.55 -9.58 -16.14
C ASP A 109 -7.33 -9.06 -14.70
N GLU A 110 -6.23 -9.43 -14.06
CA GLU A 110 -5.94 -9.15 -12.64
C GLU A 110 -4.60 -8.43 -12.43
N TRP A 111 -4.47 -7.70 -11.32
CA TRP A 111 -3.18 -7.18 -10.85
C TRP A 111 -2.51 -8.19 -9.94
N THR A 112 -1.21 -8.36 -10.12
CA THR A 112 -0.39 -9.25 -9.30
C THR A 112 0.61 -8.44 -8.49
N GLN A 113 1.40 -9.13 -7.65
CA GLN A 113 2.49 -8.49 -6.91
C GLN A 113 3.54 -7.81 -7.81
N ALA A 114 3.62 -8.17 -9.11
CA ALA A 114 4.53 -7.50 -10.05
C ALA A 114 4.15 -6.02 -10.28
N GLU A 115 2.85 -5.72 -10.31
CA GLU A 115 2.34 -4.36 -10.50
C GLU A 115 2.28 -3.57 -9.18
N ARG A 116 2.46 -4.22 -8.03
CA ARG A 116 2.35 -3.58 -6.71
C ARG A 116 3.22 -2.32 -6.64
N ARG A 117 2.61 -1.20 -6.26
CA ARG A 117 3.31 0.00 -5.80
C ARG A 117 3.56 -0.06 -4.31
N GLY A 118 2.63 -0.55 -3.51
CA GLY A 118 2.84 -0.62 -2.06
C GLY A 118 1.63 -1.04 -1.28
N TRP A 119 1.83 -1.20 0.03
CA TRP A 119 0.80 -1.60 0.98
C TRP A 119 1.13 -1.01 2.35
N SER A 120 0.19 -0.28 2.96
CA SER A 120 0.40 0.39 4.26
C SER A 120 -0.45 -0.17 5.39
N GLY A 121 -1.21 -1.23 5.12
CA GLY A 121 -2.28 -1.68 6.02
C GLY A 121 -3.25 -0.55 6.32
N SER A 122 -3.77 -0.56 7.53
CA SER A 122 -4.65 0.48 8.07
C SER A 122 -3.89 1.71 8.62
N ALA A 123 -2.56 1.75 8.49
CA ALA A 123 -1.73 2.79 9.10
C ALA A 123 -1.95 4.18 8.47
N LEU A 124 -2.31 4.24 7.18
CA LEU A 124 -2.46 5.47 6.40
C LEU A 124 -3.84 5.52 5.72
N ARG A 125 -4.47 6.69 5.77
CA ARG A 125 -5.75 7.03 5.10
C ARG A 125 -5.58 7.98 3.92
N THR A 126 -4.45 8.70 3.86
CA THR A 126 -4.05 9.57 2.74
C THR A 126 -2.60 9.29 2.36
N ILE A 127 -2.35 9.11 1.08
CA ILE A 127 -1.01 8.83 0.53
C ILE A 127 -0.77 9.63 -0.76
N GLY A 128 0.51 9.78 -1.11
CA GLY A 128 0.99 10.25 -2.40
C GLY A 128 1.90 9.20 -3.05
N ILE A 129 1.79 9.03 -4.36
CA ILE A 129 2.71 8.20 -5.17
C ILE A 129 3.08 9.02 -6.39
N GLY A 130 4.37 9.21 -6.66
CA GLY A 130 4.82 10.00 -7.81
C GLY A 130 6.23 9.65 -8.28
N GLU A 131 6.72 10.43 -9.24
CA GLU A 131 8.10 10.32 -9.74
C GLU A 131 9.12 10.67 -8.65
N ASN A 132 8.79 11.67 -7.83
CA ASN A 132 9.60 12.09 -6.70
C ASN A 132 9.77 11.01 -5.62
N GLY A 133 10.93 11.02 -4.99
CA GLY A 133 11.28 10.14 -3.88
C GLY A 133 10.50 10.38 -2.59
N TYR A 134 10.97 9.75 -1.52
CA TYR A 134 10.44 9.93 -0.17
C TYR A 134 10.80 11.34 0.37
N SER A 135 10.10 11.79 1.41
CA SER A 135 10.53 12.94 2.19
C SER A 135 11.85 12.65 2.90
N ASP A 136 12.62 13.71 3.20
CA ASP A 136 13.88 13.55 3.92
C ASP A 136 13.66 13.01 5.36
N PRO A 137 14.71 12.46 6.00
CA PRO A 137 14.59 11.89 7.32
C PRO A 137 14.07 12.86 8.39
N ALA A 138 14.39 14.15 8.34
CA ALA A 138 13.94 15.11 9.35
C ALA A 138 12.43 15.36 9.21
N THR A 139 11.94 15.56 7.98
CA THR A 139 10.49 15.67 7.71
C THR A 139 9.74 14.40 8.10
N TYR A 140 10.27 13.22 7.79
CA TYR A 140 9.65 11.96 8.22
C TYR A 140 9.59 11.83 9.75
N GLN A 141 10.66 12.19 10.46
CA GLN A 141 10.69 12.10 11.92
C GLN A 141 9.73 13.07 12.62
N ALA A 142 9.54 14.27 12.06
CA ALA A 142 8.57 15.24 12.58
C ALA A 142 7.12 14.72 12.53
N GLY A 143 6.83 13.77 11.63
CA GLY A 143 5.54 13.08 11.59
C GLY A 143 5.58 11.86 10.68
N ARG A 144 5.84 10.69 11.27
CA ARG A 144 6.12 9.43 10.55
C ARG A 144 4.94 8.86 9.75
N LYS A 145 3.76 9.44 9.89
CA LYS A 145 2.57 9.09 9.11
C LYS A 145 2.07 10.25 8.25
N ASN A 146 2.66 11.45 8.41
CA ASN A 146 2.18 12.65 7.73
C ASN A 146 2.24 12.45 6.21
N TYR A 147 1.18 12.89 5.55
CA TYR A 147 1.21 13.07 4.10
C TYR A 147 2.11 14.27 3.78
N VAL A 148 2.99 14.11 2.79
CA VAL A 148 3.89 15.17 2.31
C VAL A 148 3.59 15.37 0.82
N PRO A 149 2.98 16.49 0.41
CA PRO A 149 2.69 16.77 -0.99
C PRO A 149 3.95 16.74 -1.86
N GLY A 150 3.81 16.32 -3.11
CA GLY A 150 4.94 16.21 -4.05
C GLY A 150 5.86 15.03 -3.78
N ARG A 151 5.68 14.28 -2.69
CA ARG A 151 6.54 13.15 -2.30
C ARG A 151 5.79 11.82 -2.35
N THR A 152 6.52 10.76 -2.66
CA THR A 152 5.98 9.42 -2.49
C THR A 152 5.94 9.07 -1.01
N THR A 153 4.79 8.60 -0.53
CA THR A 153 4.60 8.16 0.84
C THR A 153 5.32 6.84 1.05
N ARG A 154 5.98 6.68 2.21
CA ARG A 154 6.64 5.41 2.57
C ARG A 154 5.62 4.26 2.60
N ALA A 155 6.12 3.04 2.42
CA ALA A 155 5.35 1.85 2.04
C ALA A 155 4.90 1.77 0.58
N TYR A 156 5.14 2.82 -0.22
CA TYR A 156 4.90 2.82 -1.67
C TYR A 156 6.19 3.08 -2.44
N ARG A 157 6.32 2.46 -3.60
CA ARG A 157 7.44 2.60 -4.55
C ARG A 157 7.30 3.93 -5.30
N PRO A 158 8.33 4.79 -5.29
CA PRO A 158 8.41 5.96 -6.15
C PRO A 158 8.68 5.58 -7.60
N GLY A 159 8.58 6.57 -8.49
CA GLY A 159 8.96 6.46 -9.90
C GLY A 159 7.77 6.65 -10.85
N PRO A 160 8.00 6.50 -12.16
CA PRO A 160 7.06 6.88 -13.21
C PRO A 160 5.63 6.42 -12.98
N ILE A 161 4.69 7.30 -13.32
CA ILE A 161 3.25 7.02 -13.31
C ILE A 161 2.82 6.66 -14.72
N ASN A 162 2.91 5.36 -15.04
CA ASN A 162 2.55 4.86 -16.36
C ASN A 162 1.03 5.00 -16.62
N PRO A 163 0.62 5.42 -17.83
CA PRO A 163 -0.78 5.44 -18.21
C PRO A 163 -1.36 4.01 -18.26
N GLY A 164 -2.67 3.90 -18.08
CA GLY A 164 -3.41 2.64 -18.14
C GLY A 164 -4.28 2.41 -16.91
N GLN A 165 -4.76 1.19 -16.76
CA GLN A 165 -5.63 0.80 -15.66
C GLN A 165 -4.80 0.47 -14.42
N TRP A 166 -5.02 1.20 -13.35
CA TRP A 166 -4.43 0.99 -12.02
C TRP A 166 -5.50 0.40 -11.08
N ALA A 167 -5.08 -0.04 -9.89
CA ALA A 167 -6.01 -0.47 -8.85
C ALA A 167 -5.61 0.05 -7.47
N VAL A 168 -6.62 0.47 -6.69
CA VAL A 168 -6.51 0.57 -5.23
C VAL A 168 -7.02 -0.74 -4.65
N GLU A 169 -6.33 -1.30 -3.69
CA GLU A 169 -6.80 -2.47 -2.96
C GLU A 169 -7.26 -2.07 -1.56
N PHE A 170 -8.46 -2.50 -1.22
CA PHE A 170 -8.88 -2.58 0.17
C PHE A 170 -8.74 -3.99 0.67
N GLY A 171 -7.90 -4.14 1.69
CA GLY A 171 -7.90 -5.35 2.50
C GLY A 171 -8.95 -5.21 3.60
N ALA A 172 -9.97 -6.05 3.59
CA ALA A 172 -11.05 -6.04 4.57
C ALA A 172 -10.66 -6.86 5.82
N GLY A 173 -9.72 -6.35 6.60
CA GLY A 173 -9.15 -7.08 7.74
C GLY A 173 -10.11 -7.35 8.87
N TRP A 174 -11.09 -6.47 9.07
CA TRP A 174 -12.24 -6.76 9.92
C TRP A 174 -13.49 -6.07 9.39
N ILE A 175 -14.52 -6.86 9.13
CA ILE A 175 -15.91 -6.43 8.94
C ILE A 175 -16.74 -7.38 9.79
N ASP A 176 -17.54 -6.84 10.70
CA ASP A 176 -18.41 -7.64 11.57
C ASP A 176 -19.24 -8.64 10.75
N PRO A 177 -19.02 -9.96 10.91
CA PRO A 177 -19.75 -11.01 10.19
C PRO A 177 -21.26 -10.99 10.43
N ASP A 178 -21.70 -10.50 11.59
CA ASP A 178 -23.11 -10.42 12.00
C ASP A 178 -23.70 -9.01 11.82
N GLY A 179 -22.87 -8.07 11.37
CA GLY A 179 -23.23 -6.66 11.22
C GLY A 179 -23.85 -6.31 9.86
N ALA A 180 -23.98 -5.00 9.63
CA ALA A 180 -24.54 -4.47 8.38
C ALA A 180 -23.51 -4.38 7.24
N GLY A 181 -22.23 -4.67 7.50
CA GLY A 181 -21.12 -4.35 6.59
C GLY A 181 -20.56 -2.94 6.82
N VAL A 182 -19.80 -2.45 5.84
CA VAL A 182 -19.12 -1.15 5.93
C VAL A 182 -19.26 -0.34 4.65
N ASP A 183 -19.78 0.88 4.77
CA ASP A 183 -19.76 1.87 3.70
C ASP A 183 -18.40 2.54 3.63
N TRP A 184 -17.87 2.70 2.42
CA TRP A 184 -16.58 3.31 2.18
C TRP A 184 -16.62 4.36 1.06
N LYS A 185 -15.63 5.25 1.08
CA LYS A 185 -15.41 6.29 0.09
C LYS A 185 -13.92 6.36 -0.23
N LEU A 186 -13.59 6.34 -1.51
CA LEU A 186 -12.26 6.42 -2.07
C LEU A 186 -12.19 7.65 -2.98
N GLU A 187 -11.21 8.49 -2.79
CA GLU A 187 -10.89 9.58 -3.71
C GLU A 187 -9.48 9.41 -4.26
N ILE A 188 -9.39 9.51 -5.58
CA ILE A 188 -8.15 9.44 -6.33
C ILE A 188 -8.04 10.74 -7.11
N THR A 189 -6.97 11.48 -6.85
CA THR A 189 -6.61 12.66 -7.64
C THR A 189 -5.32 12.37 -8.37
N THR A 190 -5.26 12.70 -9.66
CA THR A 190 -4.02 12.67 -10.46
C THR A 190 -3.48 14.09 -10.63
N SER A 191 -2.17 14.21 -10.86
CA SER A 191 -1.46 15.47 -11.03
C SER A 191 -0.61 15.45 -12.28
N THR A 192 -0.60 16.53 -13.06
CA THR A 192 0.44 16.78 -14.07
C THR A 192 1.47 17.80 -13.60
N ASP A 193 1.29 18.34 -12.39
CA ASP A 193 2.17 19.34 -11.79
C ASP A 193 3.62 18.83 -11.67
N SER A 194 4.57 19.66 -12.12
CA SER A 194 6.00 19.36 -12.09
C SER A 194 6.56 19.20 -10.68
N HIS A 195 5.88 19.71 -9.64
CA HIS A 195 6.25 19.50 -8.23
C HIS A 195 6.22 18.01 -7.79
N TRP A 196 5.67 17.11 -8.62
CA TRP A 196 5.75 15.66 -8.39
C TRP A 196 6.95 15.00 -9.09
N SER A 197 7.78 15.78 -9.78
CA SER A 197 8.90 15.32 -10.61
C SER A 197 10.15 16.22 -10.55
N ASP A 198 10.21 17.15 -9.61
CA ASP A 198 11.35 18.08 -9.42
C ASP A 198 12.47 17.52 -8.54
N ASP A 199 12.23 16.40 -7.86
CA ASP A 199 13.22 15.59 -7.14
C ASP A 199 13.00 14.08 -7.38
N PRO A 200 13.20 13.61 -8.63
CA PRO A 200 12.93 12.24 -9.02
C PRO A 200 13.69 11.22 -8.17
N PHE A 201 13.02 10.11 -7.87
CA PHE A 201 13.64 9.05 -7.09
C PHE A 201 14.81 8.40 -7.83
N VAL A 202 15.96 8.37 -7.17
CA VAL A 202 17.14 7.60 -7.60
C VAL A 202 17.24 6.36 -6.73
N PRO A 203 16.95 5.14 -7.25
CA PRO A 203 17.06 3.92 -6.47
C PRO A 203 18.53 3.59 -6.19
N ASP A 204 18.77 3.05 -5.00
CA ASP A 204 20.03 2.45 -4.59
C ASP A 204 19.78 1.01 -4.11
N PRO A 205 19.61 0.08 -5.07
CA PRO A 205 19.09 -1.23 -4.76
C PRO A 205 20.09 -2.12 -4.03
N TYR A 206 19.57 -2.98 -3.16
CA TYR A 206 20.34 -4.04 -2.53
C TYR A 206 21.07 -4.91 -3.57
N THR A 207 22.37 -5.12 -3.34
CA THR A 207 23.19 -6.09 -4.09
C THR A 207 23.65 -7.21 -3.16
N PRO A 208 23.40 -8.50 -3.43
CA PRO A 208 23.85 -9.58 -2.54
C PRO A 208 25.35 -9.50 -2.24
N TYR A 209 25.73 -9.64 -0.97
CA TYR A 209 27.13 -9.60 -0.51
C TYR A 209 27.38 -10.58 0.65
N VAL A 210 28.66 -10.83 0.93
CA VAL A 210 29.10 -11.64 2.07
C VAL A 210 29.70 -10.71 3.12
N ALA A 211 29.01 -10.54 4.25
CA ALA A 211 29.47 -9.68 5.34
C ALA A 211 30.64 -10.31 6.13
N ASN A 212 30.56 -11.60 6.44
CA ASN A 212 31.61 -12.37 7.12
C ASN A 212 31.60 -13.82 6.61
N PRO A 213 32.67 -14.29 5.94
CA PRO A 213 32.73 -15.65 5.38
C PRO A 213 33.15 -16.73 6.39
N ASN A 214 33.53 -16.35 7.61
CA ASN A 214 34.13 -17.30 8.56
C ASN A 214 33.05 -18.18 9.23
N PRO A 215 33.34 -19.45 9.52
CA PRO A 215 32.44 -20.27 10.35
C PRO A 215 32.38 -19.72 11.79
N GLY A 216 31.19 -19.71 12.39
CA GLY A 216 31.01 -19.21 13.76
C GLY A 216 29.55 -19.09 14.17
N TRP A 217 29.33 -18.61 15.39
CA TRP A 217 28.01 -18.21 15.88
C TRP A 217 27.78 -16.74 15.55
N TYR A 218 26.62 -16.45 14.97
CA TYR A 218 26.20 -15.10 14.61
C TYR A 218 24.91 -14.76 15.33
N THR A 219 24.85 -13.58 15.93
CA THR A 219 23.63 -13.09 16.57
C THR A 219 22.83 -12.29 15.55
N GLY A 220 21.54 -12.53 15.43
CA GLY A 220 20.74 -11.74 14.51
C GLY A 220 19.26 -11.73 14.84
N ASP A 221 18.57 -10.80 14.21
CA ASP A 221 17.13 -10.64 14.30
C ASP A 221 16.48 -11.00 12.96
N MET A 222 15.49 -11.89 13.01
CA MET A 222 14.84 -12.43 11.82
C MET A 222 13.55 -11.71 11.45
N HIS A 223 13.12 -10.72 12.24
CA HIS A 223 11.86 -10.01 11.98
C HIS A 223 11.95 -8.56 12.46
N VAL A 224 12.46 -7.68 11.59
CA VAL A 224 12.61 -6.25 11.88
C VAL A 224 11.87 -5.41 10.86
N HIS A 225 11.17 -4.39 11.34
CA HIS A 225 10.53 -3.38 10.50
C HIS A 225 11.33 -2.09 10.43
N GLY A 226 11.24 -1.44 9.28
CA GLY A 226 11.77 -0.12 9.05
C GLY A 226 10.65 0.86 8.71
N GLU A 227 11.05 2.00 8.19
CA GLU A 227 10.15 3.08 7.80
C GLU A 227 9.29 2.78 6.56
N MET A 228 9.49 1.65 5.86
CA MET A 228 8.53 1.21 4.83
C MET A 228 7.32 0.48 5.42
N GLU A 229 7.32 0.27 6.74
CA GLU A 229 6.10 0.17 7.53
C GLU A 229 5.80 1.54 8.18
N PRO A 230 4.74 2.24 7.76
CA PRO A 230 4.53 3.62 8.15
C PRO A 230 4.32 3.81 9.66
N GLY A 231 5.11 4.72 10.25
CA GLY A 231 5.08 5.00 11.68
C GLY A 231 6.30 4.47 12.45
N ASN A 232 7.03 3.50 11.87
CA ASN A 232 8.22 2.94 12.48
C ASN A 232 9.45 3.85 12.34
N ALA A 233 10.50 3.52 13.08
CA ALA A 233 11.78 4.22 13.04
C ALA A 233 12.37 4.23 11.63
N THR A 234 13.23 5.21 11.33
CA THR A 234 13.98 5.17 10.06
C THR A 234 14.80 3.90 9.98
N MET A 235 14.99 3.31 8.80
CA MET A 235 15.85 2.14 8.62
C MET A 235 17.24 2.38 9.23
N ARG A 236 17.77 3.60 9.12
CA ARG A 236 19.03 4.00 9.75
C ARG A 236 18.99 3.89 11.28
N GLN A 237 17.97 4.44 11.94
CA GLN A 237 17.82 4.29 13.39
C GLN A 237 17.71 2.82 13.81
N THR A 238 16.95 2.03 13.06
CA THR A 238 16.79 0.59 13.29
C THR A 238 18.14 -0.12 13.21
N MET A 239 18.91 0.12 12.14
CA MET A 239 20.23 -0.47 11.93
C MET A 239 21.28 0.04 12.93
N ASP A 240 21.30 1.34 13.24
CA ASP A 240 22.21 1.94 14.22
C ASP A 240 22.02 1.28 15.61
N LEU A 241 20.76 1.07 16.02
CA LEU A 241 20.44 0.39 17.28
C LEU A 241 20.80 -1.09 17.23
N GLY A 242 20.39 -1.80 16.18
CA GLY A 242 20.59 -3.24 16.05
C GLY A 242 22.07 -3.63 15.95
N PHE A 243 22.83 -2.95 15.10
CA PHE A 243 24.24 -3.24 14.88
C PHE A 243 25.19 -2.55 15.88
N GLY A 244 24.72 -1.53 16.59
CA GLY A 244 25.51 -0.81 17.59
C GLY A 244 26.04 -1.74 18.69
N ALA A 245 27.24 -1.45 19.20
CA ALA A 245 27.86 -2.27 20.24
C ALA A 245 27.10 -2.18 21.58
N LEU A 246 27.11 -3.28 22.33
CA LEU A 246 26.62 -3.30 23.71
C LEU A 246 27.45 -2.34 24.60
N PRO A 247 26.85 -1.73 25.64
CA PRO A 247 25.46 -1.91 26.07
C PRO A 247 24.46 -0.95 25.39
N THR A 248 24.91 -0.05 24.51
CA THR A 248 24.08 1.02 23.94
C THR A 248 23.30 0.60 22.68
N GLY A 249 23.78 -0.43 21.98
CA GLY A 249 23.05 -1.11 20.90
C GLY A 249 22.89 -2.61 21.20
N ASN A 250 22.50 -3.39 20.21
CA ASN A 250 22.18 -4.82 20.39
C ASN A 250 23.30 -5.79 19.95
N GLY A 251 24.37 -5.28 19.32
CA GLY A 251 25.51 -6.08 18.90
C GLY A 251 25.20 -7.13 17.84
N LEU A 252 24.09 -7.00 17.10
CA LEU A 252 23.69 -7.97 16.08
C LEU A 252 24.73 -8.04 14.96
N ASP A 253 24.92 -9.22 14.38
CA ASP A 253 25.74 -9.48 13.20
C ASP A 253 24.91 -9.39 11.92
N PHE A 254 23.63 -9.74 12.01
CA PHE A 254 22.70 -9.62 10.90
C PHE A 254 21.30 -9.23 11.36
N MET A 255 20.51 -8.66 10.46
CA MET A 255 19.07 -8.50 10.65
C MET A 255 18.34 -8.64 9.32
N THR A 256 17.09 -9.12 9.36
CA THR A 256 16.18 -8.98 8.22
C THR A 256 15.55 -7.60 8.21
N LEU A 257 15.02 -7.16 7.07
CA LEU A 257 14.07 -6.06 6.98
C LEU A 257 12.85 -6.54 6.22
N VAL A 258 11.73 -6.65 6.94
CA VAL A 258 10.51 -7.34 6.50
C VAL A 258 9.31 -6.43 6.74
N ASP A 259 9.18 -5.38 5.95
CA ASP A 259 8.01 -4.48 6.05
C ASP A 259 6.75 -5.17 5.49
N HIS A 260 5.59 -4.83 6.08
CA HIS A 260 4.33 -5.50 5.77
C HIS A 260 3.93 -5.40 4.28
N ASN A 261 3.82 -6.57 3.63
CA ASN A 261 3.34 -6.76 2.26
C ASN A 261 4.02 -5.89 1.19
N ASN A 262 5.21 -5.34 1.46
CA ASN A 262 5.96 -4.52 0.51
C ASN A 262 7.48 -4.74 0.65
N ASP A 263 8.21 -4.63 -0.47
CA ASP A 263 9.66 -4.83 -0.56
C ASP A 263 10.41 -3.52 -0.84
N ASN A 264 9.80 -2.37 -0.56
CA ASN A 264 10.30 -1.07 -1.01
C ASN A 264 11.66 -0.72 -0.39
N SER A 265 11.96 -1.25 0.81
CA SER A 265 13.27 -1.11 1.46
C SER A 265 14.39 -1.61 0.55
N ARG A 266 14.16 -2.66 -0.24
CA ARG A 266 15.14 -3.23 -1.17
C ARG A 266 15.69 -2.22 -2.18
N GLY A 267 14.91 -1.20 -2.54
CA GLY A 267 15.33 -0.13 -3.46
C GLY A 267 16.23 0.94 -2.84
N LEU A 268 16.54 0.84 -1.54
CA LEU A 268 17.32 1.82 -0.77
C LEU A 268 18.50 1.21 -0.01
N LEU A 269 18.64 -0.12 -0.03
CA LEU A 269 19.57 -0.85 0.84
C LEU A 269 21.01 -0.94 0.30
N GLY A 270 21.32 -0.36 -0.86
CA GLY A 270 22.68 -0.33 -1.39
C GLY A 270 23.65 0.39 -0.44
N ASP A 271 23.27 1.57 0.07
CA ASP A 271 24.07 2.39 1.00
C ASP A 271 24.32 1.69 2.35
N GLY A 272 23.37 0.87 2.81
CA GLY A 272 23.47 0.14 4.09
C GLY A 272 24.72 -0.75 4.17
N GLN A 273 25.16 -1.31 3.04
CA GLN A 273 26.33 -2.20 2.98
C GLN A 273 27.63 -1.50 3.38
N TYR A 274 27.76 -0.23 2.97
CA TYR A 274 28.95 0.57 3.23
C TYR A 274 28.94 1.18 4.63
N ARG A 275 27.75 1.46 5.17
CA ARG A 275 27.58 2.09 6.48
C ARG A 275 27.83 1.15 7.66
N TYR A 276 27.55 -0.14 7.48
CA TYR A 276 27.66 -1.14 8.55
C TYR A 276 28.66 -2.24 8.15
N PRO A 277 29.97 -1.94 8.10
CA PRO A 277 30.97 -2.89 7.64
C PRO A 277 30.97 -4.16 8.51
N GLY A 278 30.95 -5.33 7.85
CA GLY A 278 30.93 -6.63 8.52
C GLY A 278 29.56 -7.04 9.09
N LYS A 279 28.51 -6.24 8.87
CA LYS A 279 27.13 -6.57 9.24
C LYS A 279 26.32 -6.94 8.01
N LEU A 280 25.33 -7.80 8.18
CA LEU A 280 24.47 -8.27 7.09
C LEU A 280 23.04 -7.75 7.26
N VAL A 281 22.55 -7.04 6.25
CA VAL A 281 21.12 -6.73 6.12
C VAL A 281 20.51 -7.67 5.10
N ILE A 282 19.44 -8.38 5.48
CA ILE A 282 18.73 -9.35 4.64
C ILE A 282 17.39 -8.72 4.24
N PRO A 283 17.21 -8.26 2.98
CA PRO A 283 15.90 -7.77 2.55
C PRO A 283 14.90 -8.93 2.51
N GLY A 284 13.67 -8.67 2.94
CA GLY A 284 12.56 -9.60 2.84
C GLY A 284 11.23 -8.86 2.85
N VAL A 285 10.16 -9.62 3.01
CA VAL A 285 8.79 -9.10 3.18
C VAL A 285 8.12 -9.88 4.31
N GLU A 286 7.43 -9.19 5.21
CA GLU A 286 6.44 -9.87 6.04
C GLU A 286 5.16 -9.97 5.21
N VAL A 287 4.86 -11.18 4.73
CA VAL A 287 3.62 -11.44 4.03
C VAL A 287 2.52 -11.63 5.06
N THR A 288 1.59 -10.68 5.05
CA THR A 288 0.50 -10.59 6.02
C THR A 288 -0.81 -10.89 5.35
N THR A 289 -1.49 -11.93 5.84
CA THR A 289 -2.82 -12.32 5.42
C THR A 289 -3.76 -12.34 6.62
N TYR A 290 -5.06 -12.39 6.36
CA TYR A 290 -6.06 -12.53 7.43
C TYR A 290 -6.13 -13.94 8.05
N ASN A 291 -5.23 -14.85 7.63
CA ASN A 291 -5.07 -16.18 8.22
C ASN A 291 -3.71 -16.36 8.94
N GLY A 292 -2.90 -15.32 9.04
CA GLY A 292 -1.56 -15.38 9.62
C GLY A 292 -0.49 -14.74 8.75
N HIS A 293 0.72 -14.65 9.30
CA HIS A 293 1.85 -13.91 8.74
C HIS A 293 3.07 -14.83 8.59
N TRP A 294 3.92 -14.55 7.61
CA TRP A 294 5.22 -15.20 7.46
C TRP A 294 6.26 -14.30 6.78
N ASN A 295 7.54 -14.57 6.99
CA ASN A 295 8.63 -13.86 6.32
C ASN A 295 9.00 -14.57 5.01
N ALA A 296 9.25 -13.80 3.95
CA ALA A 296 9.69 -14.26 2.63
C ALA A 296 10.95 -13.55 2.15
#